data_AF-A0A925CMB0-F1
#
_entry.id   AF-A0A925CMB0-F1
#
_cell.length_a   1.000
_cell.length_b   1.000
_cell.length_c   1.000
_cell.angle_alpha   90.00
_cell.angle_beta   90.00
_cell.angle_gamma   90.00
#
_symmetry.space_group_name_H-M   'P 1'
#
loop_
_entity.id
_entity.type
_entity.pdbx_description
1 polymer ?
#
loop_
_entity_poly.entity_id
_entity_poly.type
_entity_poly.pdbx_seq_one_letter_code
_entity_poly.pdbx_strand_id
1 'polypeptide(L)'
;MSEPIIVCPNCKTEIKLTESLAAPLIESTRRDYEKRLALKDTDIAKKEESLREREAAVSQATQAIDDQVAEKLLLERAKIVTEESKKAKLALQTDIDQKTRELAELQDVLTQRDV
;
A
#
# COMPACT_ATOMS: atom_id res chain seq x y z
N MET A 1 10.32 -27.45 54.92
CA MET A 1 11.45 -26.87 55.68
C MET A 1 10.99 -25.53 56.21
N SER A 2 11.00 -25.33 57.52
CA SER A 2 10.49 -24.10 58.18
C SER A 2 11.44 -22.94 57.96
N GLU A 3 10.92 -21.79 57.53
CA GLU A 3 11.70 -20.57 57.32
C GLU A 3 12.28 -20.06 58.66
N PRO A 4 13.54 -19.56 58.68
CA PRO A 4 14.14 -19.04 59.90
C PRO A 4 13.52 -17.69 60.29
N ILE A 5 12.99 -17.62 61.51
CA ILE A 5 12.36 -16.43 62.10
C ILE A 5 13.22 -15.97 63.27
N ILE A 6 13.59 -14.69 63.29
CA ILE A 6 14.27 -14.05 64.42
C ILE A 6 13.27 -13.15 65.14
N VAL A 7 13.19 -13.25 66.47
CA VAL A 7 12.39 -12.36 67.30
C VAL A 7 13.25 -11.20 67.78
N CYS A 8 12.80 -9.96 67.55
CA CYS A 8 13.49 -8.77 68.04
C CYS A 8 13.42 -8.71 69.58
N PRO A 9 14.56 -8.64 70.31
CA PRO A 9 14.54 -8.60 71.77
C PRO A 9 13.99 -7.28 72.35
N ASN A 10 13.93 -6.21 71.56
CA ASN A 10 13.49 -4.88 72.00
C ASN A 10 11.97 -4.67 71.87
N CYS A 11 11.36 -5.19 70.81
CA CYS A 11 9.93 -4.97 70.50
C CYS A 11 9.14 -6.27 70.26
N LYS A 12 9.78 -7.44 70.42
CA LYS A 12 9.20 -8.79 70.26
C LYS A 12 8.59 -9.09 68.88
N THR A 13 8.92 -8.30 67.86
CA THR A 13 8.45 -8.53 66.49
C THR A 13 9.16 -9.75 65.88
N GLU A 14 8.39 -10.61 65.23
CA GLU A 14 8.89 -11.74 64.45
C GLU A 14 9.35 -11.27 63.06
N ILE A 15 10.61 -11.54 62.72
CA ILE A 15 11.24 -11.14 61.46
C ILE A 15 11.56 -12.40 60.67
N LYS A 16 10.90 -12.56 59.51
CA LYS A 16 11.24 -13.59 58.54
C LYS A 16 12.50 -13.18 57.78
N LEU A 17 13.58 -13.93 57.94
CA LEU A 17 14.88 -13.64 57.33
C LEU A 17 14.85 -13.73 55.80
N THR A 18 14.08 -14.66 55.24
CA THR A 18 13.99 -14.88 53.79
C THR A 18 13.41 -13.68 53.06
N GLU A 19 12.33 -13.08 53.59
CA GLU A 19 11.70 -11.87 53.04
C GLU A 19 12.63 -10.64 53.17
N SER A 20 13.32 -10.50 54.31
CA SER A 20 14.23 -9.38 54.55
C SER A 20 15.47 -9.43 53.66
N LEU A 21 15.98 -10.63 53.36
CA LEU A 21 17.18 -10.83 52.54
C LEU A 21 16.88 -10.83 51.02
N ALA A 22 15.67 -11.22 50.62
CA ALA A 22 15.25 -11.23 49.21
C ALA A 22 14.75 -9.86 48.72
N ALA A 23 14.27 -8.99 49.60
CA ALA A 23 13.72 -7.68 49.23
C ALA A 23 14.70 -6.79 48.41
N PRO A 24 16.00 -6.68 48.74
CA PRO A 24 16.94 -5.88 47.94
C PRO A 24 17.12 -6.41 46.50
N LEU A 25 17.10 -7.73 46.32
CA LEU A 25 17.22 -8.35 44.99
C LEU A 25 15.95 -8.15 44.15
N ILE A 26 14.78 -8.20 44.79
CA ILE A 26 13.50 -7.90 44.12
C ILE A 26 13.45 -6.44 43.70
N GLU A 27 13.94 -5.52 44.55
CA GLU A 27 13.97 -4.10 44.21
C GLU A 27 14.98 -3.79 43.09
N SER A 28 16.17 -4.38 43.11
CA SER A 28 17.16 -4.19 42.05
C SER A 28 16.66 -4.73 40.71
N THR A 29 16.09 -5.94 40.69
CA THR A 29 15.52 -6.53 39.48
C THR A 29 14.35 -5.70 38.95
N ARG A 30 13.46 -5.23 39.83
CA ARG A 30 12.37 -4.34 39.45
C ARG A 30 12.88 -3.07 38.75
N ARG A 31 13.88 -2.39 39.32
CA ARG A 31 14.47 -1.17 38.72
C ARG A 31 15.10 -1.46 37.35
N ASP A 32 15.76 -2.60 37.19
CA ASP A 32 16.36 -2.98 35.90
C ASP A 32 15.30 -3.27 34.84
N TYR A 33 14.21 -3.94 35.22
CA TYR A 33 13.07 -4.17 34.32
C TYR A 33 12.35 -2.86 33.96
N GLU A 34 12.11 -1.97 34.92
CA GLU A 34 11.53 -0.64 34.66
C GLU A 34 12.37 0.16 33.65
N LYS A 35 13.70 0.17 33.80
CA LYS A 35 14.60 0.81 32.83
C LYS A 35 14.53 0.16 31.45
N ARG A 36 14.52 -1.18 31.38
CA ARG A 36 14.43 -1.90 30.10
C ARG A 36 13.11 -1.66 29.40
N LEU A 37 12.01 -1.58 30.15
CA LEU A 37 10.69 -1.25 29.60
C LEU A 37 10.68 0.18 29.07
N ALA A 38 11.14 1.16 29.84
CA ALA A 38 11.22 2.54 29.39
C ALA A 38 12.06 2.70 28.11
N LEU A 39 13.21 2.02 28.01
CA LEU A 39 14.03 2.01 26.80
C LEU A 39 13.27 1.39 25.61
N LYS A 40 12.64 0.23 25.82
CA LYS A 40 11.84 -0.42 24.77
C LYS A 40 10.68 0.45 24.30
N ASP A 41 9.98 1.10 25.21
CA ASP A 41 8.87 2.00 24.87
C ASP A 41 9.35 3.16 24.01
N THR A 42 10.51 3.75 24.32
CA THR A 42 11.10 4.80 23.48
C THR A 42 11.54 4.30 22.11
N ASP A 43 12.08 3.08 22.02
CA ASP A 43 12.50 2.49 20.75
C ASP A 43 11.30 2.11 19.88
N ILE A 44 10.23 1.60 20.49
CA ILE A 44 8.97 1.30 19.80
C ILE A 44 8.35 2.59 19.28
N ALA A 45 8.25 3.64 20.12
CA ALA A 45 7.71 4.92 19.69
C ALA A 45 8.45 5.51 18.47
N LYS A 46 9.79 5.47 18.47
CA LYS A 46 10.61 5.90 17.33
C LYS A 46 10.37 5.06 16.07
N LYS A 47 10.23 3.74 16.22
CA LYS A 47 9.94 2.85 15.09
C LYS A 47 8.54 3.11 14.52
N GLU A 48 7.55 3.27 15.38
CA GLU A 48 6.17 3.58 14.97
C GLU A 48 6.06 4.92 14.26
N GLU A 49 6.82 5.93 14.69
CA GLU A 49 6.90 7.21 14.00
C GLU A 49 7.52 7.06 12.61
N SER A 50 8.68 6.39 12.51
CA SER A 50 9.32 6.12 11.21
C SER A 50 8.45 5.28 10.27
N LEU A 51 7.69 4.32 10.81
CA LEU A 51 6.75 3.52 10.02
C LEU A 51 5.58 4.37 9.53
N ARG A 52 5.00 5.22 10.37
CA ARG A 52 3.94 6.16 9.97
C ARG A 52 4.38 7.11 8.87
N GLU A 53 5.60 7.64 8.96
CA GLU A 53 6.17 8.48 7.89
C GLU A 53 6.32 7.72 6.56
N ARG A 54 6.79 6.46 6.62
CA ARG A 54 6.90 5.60 5.43
C ARG A 54 5.55 5.26 4.83
N GLU A 55 4.56 4.93 5.66
CA GLU A 55 3.19 4.66 5.22
C GLU A 55 2.58 5.88 4.53
N ALA A 56 2.75 7.07 5.11
CA ALA A 56 2.31 8.32 4.49
C ALA A 56 3.00 8.57 3.14
N ALA A 57 4.32 8.37 3.06
CA ALA A 57 5.07 8.52 1.81
C ALA A 57 4.63 7.52 0.73
N VAL A 58 4.39 6.26 1.10
CA VAL A 58 3.90 5.23 0.18
C VAL A 58 2.50 5.56 -0.31
N SER A 59 1.61 6.02 0.57
CA SER A 59 0.26 6.44 0.19
C SER A 59 0.29 7.60 -0.80
N GLN A 60 1.10 8.63 -0.55
CA GLN A 60 1.28 9.76 -1.47
C GLN A 60 1.88 9.32 -2.81
N ALA A 61 2.89 8.46 -2.80
CA ALA A 61 3.49 7.93 -4.02
C ALA A 61 2.48 7.12 -4.84
N THR A 62 1.61 6.36 -4.18
CA THR A 62 0.57 5.56 -4.85
C THR A 62 -0.45 6.47 -5.52
N GLN A 63 -0.95 7.49 -4.81
CA GLN A 63 -1.86 8.50 -5.38
C GLN A 63 -1.25 9.21 -6.57
N ALA A 64 0.02 9.63 -6.47
CA ALA A 64 0.70 10.29 -7.59
C ALA A 64 0.86 9.38 -8.82
N ILE A 65 1.09 8.07 -8.61
CA ILE A 65 1.14 7.09 -9.71
C ILE A 65 -0.24 6.92 -10.33
N ASP A 66 -1.28 6.78 -9.52
CA ASP A 66 -2.66 6.64 -10.00
C ASP A 66 -3.09 7.84 -10.84
N ASP A 67 -2.77 9.06 -10.40
CA ASP A 67 -3.04 10.30 -11.14
C ASP A 67 -2.29 10.33 -12.48
N GLN A 68 -0.99 9.99 -12.49
CA GLN A 68 -0.19 9.92 -13.71
C GLN A 68 -0.71 8.87 -14.69
N VAL A 69 -1.15 7.72 -14.18
CA VAL A 69 -1.72 6.64 -15.00
C VAL A 69 -3.06 7.09 -15.57
N ALA A 70 -3.92 7.72 -14.77
CA ALA A 70 -5.20 8.25 -15.23
C ALA A 70 -5.02 9.29 -16.34
N GLU A 71 -4.08 10.23 -16.17
CA GLU A 71 -3.76 11.24 -17.19
C GLU A 71 -3.27 10.59 -18.49
N LYS A 72 -2.30 9.68 -18.40
CA LYS A 72 -1.79 8.94 -19.57
C LYS A 72 -2.88 8.15 -20.28
N LEU A 73 -3.76 7.49 -19.52
CA LEU A 73 -4.88 6.73 -20.08
C LEU A 73 -5.88 7.64 -20.80
N LEU A 74 -6.18 8.83 -20.27
CA LEU A 74 -7.06 9.79 -20.95
C LEU A 74 -6.46 10.25 -22.28
N LEU A 75 -5.17 10.60 -22.28
CA LEU A 75 -4.46 11.00 -23.50
C LEU A 75 -4.42 9.88 -24.54
N GLU A 76 -4.06 8.66 -24.13
CA GLU A 76 -4.00 7.51 -25.04
C GLU A 76 -5.38 7.13 -25.56
N ARG A 77 -6.43 7.16 -24.73
CA ARG A 77 -7.81 6.92 -25.19
C ARG A 77 -8.24 7.96 -26.22
N ALA A 78 -7.93 9.23 -26.01
CA ALA A 78 -8.23 10.28 -26.99
C ALA A 78 -7.49 10.04 -28.32
N LYS A 79 -6.19 9.69 -28.26
CA LYS A 79 -5.42 9.32 -29.46
C LYS A 79 -6.04 8.13 -30.19
N ILE A 80 -6.37 7.05 -29.48
CA ILE A 80 -7.01 5.86 -30.06
C ILE A 80 -8.31 6.24 -30.76
N VAL A 81 -9.19 7.03 -30.13
CA VAL A 81 -10.44 7.47 -30.76
C VAL A 81 -10.17 8.23 -32.06
N THR A 82 -9.20 9.14 -32.06
CA THR A 82 -8.86 9.90 -33.28
C THR A 82 -8.31 9.01 -34.38
N GLU A 83 -7.38 8.10 -34.06
CA GLU A 83 -6.74 7.22 -35.03
C GLU A 83 -7.71 6.17 -35.58
N GLU A 84 -8.53 5.56 -34.72
CA GLU A 84 -9.56 4.62 -35.16
C GLU A 84 -10.64 5.31 -36.00
N SER A 85 -11.03 6.55 -35.67
CA SER A 85 -11.97 7.31 -36.51
C SER A 85 -11.40 7.62 -37.90
N LYS A 86 -10.10 7.93 -38.01
CA LYS A 86 -9.43 8.17 -39.29
C LYS A 86 -9.34 6.88 -40.09
N LYS A 87 -8.91 5.78 -39.47
CA LYS A 87 -8.84 4.47 -40.12
C LYS A 87 -10.21 4.01 -40.62
N ALA A 88 -11.25 4.15 -39.79
CA ALA A 88 -12.61 3.80 -40.19
C ALA A 88 -13.09 4.64 -41.39
N LYS A 89 -12.82 5.95 -41.39
CA LYS A 89 -13.14 6.82 -42.54
C LYS A 89 -12.40 6.41 -43.82
N LEU A 90 -11.11 6.10 -43.71
CA LEU A 90 -10.32 5.64 -44.86
C LEU A 90 -10.83 4.31 -45.40
N ALA A 91 -11.13 3.35 -44.53
CA ALA A 91 -11.69 2.05 -44.91
C ALA A 91 -13.06 2.20 -45.60
N LEU A 92 -13.94 3.05 -45.07
CA LEU A 92 -15.24 3.34 -45.69
C LEU A 92 -15.08 4.02 -47.05
N GLN A 93 -14.11 4.94 -47.19
CA GLN A 93 -13.84 5.58 -48.47
C GLN A 93 -13.36 4.58 -49.51
N THR A 94 -12.45 3.66 -49.15
CA THR A 94 -11.99 2.62 -50.07
C THR A 94 -13.11 1.68 -50.49
N ASP A 95 -14.01 1.33 -49.56
CA ASP A 95 -15.16 0.48 -49.87
C ASP A 95 -16.14 1.20 -50.81
N ILE A 96 -16.41 2.49 -50.59
CA ILE A 96 -17.26 3.30 -51.47
C ILE A 96 -16.64 3.44 -52.86
N ASP A 97 -15.34 3.72 -52.95
CA ASP A 97 -14.63 3.84 -54.23
C ASP A 97 -14.67 2.52 -55.01
N GLN A 98 -14.50 1.39 -54.32
CA GLN A 98 -14.65 0.06 -54.91
C GLN A 98 -16.07 -0.17 -55.41
N LYS A 99 -17.09 0.10 -54.58
CA LYS A 99 -18.50 -0.06 -54.98
C LYS A 99 -18.88 0.85 -56.14
N THR A 100 -18.32 2.05 -56.21
CA THR A 100 -18.57 2.99 -57.31
C THR A 100 -17.99 2.45 -58.62
N ARG A 101 -16.80 1.84 -58.58
CA ARG A 101 -16.22 1.16 -59.75
C ARG A 101 -17.04 -0.05 -60.18
N GLU A 102 -17.43 -0.91 -59.23
CA GLU A 102 -18.30 -2.06 -59.50
C GLU A 102 -19.63 -1.63 -60.15
N LEU A 103 -20.24 -0.54 -59.67
CA LEU A 103 -21.46 0.01 -60.26
C LEU A 103 -21.23 0.55 -61.68
N ALA A 104 -20.13 1.27 -61.92
CA ALA A 104 -19.81 1.79 -63.25
C ALA A 104 -19.59 0.64 -64.25
N GLU A 105 -18.83 -0.39 -63.87
CA GLU A 105 -18.61 -1.58 -64.70
C GLU A 105 -19.93 -2.30 -65.03
N LEU A 106 -20.82 -2.46 -64.04
CA LEU A 106 -22.14 -3.06 -64.25
C LEU A 106 -23.03 -2.20 -65.17
N GLN A 107 -22.97 -0.88 -65.03
CA GLN A 107 -23.69 0.06 -65.88
C GLN A 107 -23.23 -0.06 -67.34
N ASP A 108 -21.92 -0.12 -67.57
CA ASP A 108 -21.33 -0.28 -68.90
C ASP A 108 -21.79 -1.59 -69.55
N VAL A 109 -21.78 -2.71 -68.81
CA VAL A 109 -22.29 -4.00 -69.30
C VAL A 109 -23.76 -3.94 -69.70
N LEU A 110 -24.61 -3.24 -68.93
CA LEU A 110 -26.03 -3.07 -69.29
C LEU A 110 -26.17 -2.26 -70.58
N THR A 111 -25.45 -1.15 -70.73
CA THR A 111 -25.53 -0.33 -71.96
C THR A 111 -25.04 -1.07 -73.20
N GLN A 112 -24.03 -1.93 -73.08
CA GLN A 112 -23.57 -2.80 -74.18
C GLN A 112 -24.62 -3.85 -74.58
N ARG A 113 -25.57 -4.16 -73.71
CA ARG A 113 -26.61 -5.17 -73.91
C ARG A 113 -27.92 -4.59 -74.46
N ASP A 114 -28.14 -3.28 -74.26
CA ASP A 114 -29.27 -2.51 -74.76
C ASP A 114 -29.03 -1.91 -76.16
N VAL A 115 -27.85 -2.14 -76.75
CA VAL A 115 -27.49 -1.89 -78.16
C VAL A 115 -27.59 -3.18 -78.96
#